data_AF-A0A2W6DNH0-F1
#
_entry.id   AF-A0A2W6DNH0-F1
#
_cell.length_a   1.000
_cell.length_b   1.000
_cell.length_c   1.000
_cell.angle_alpha   90.00
_cell.angle_beta   90.00
_cell.angle_gamma   90.00
#
_symmetry.space_group_name_H-M   'P 1'
#
loop_
_entity.id
_entity.type
_entity.pdbx_description
1 polymer ?
#
loop_
_entity_poly.entity_id
_entity_poly.type
_entity_poly.pdbx_seq_one_letter_code
_entity_poly.pdbx_strand_id
1 'polypeptide(L)'
;MAIAMVFAMAMTSMQLDSELRDELAKIAAQDFQGVPLGEAVNRLIKEHKINRVMRQYEELRANPEEWAKYQGDVATWDAVTGDGLPDAYEEYPEHAR
;
A
#
# COMPACT_ATOMS: atom_id res chain seq x y z
N MET A 1 -16.25 -18.36 26.64
CA MET A 1 -14.90 -18.80 26.25
C MET A 1 -14.77 -18.65 24.74
N ALA A 2 -13.97 -17.69 24.27
CA ALA A 2 -13.72 -17.50 22.85
C ALA A 2 -12.45 -18.26 22.47
N ILE A 3 -12.57 -19.20 21.52
CA ILE A 3 -11.44 -19.95 20.95
C ILE A 3 -10.76 -19.01 19.96
N ALA A 4 -9.54 -18.57 20.28
CA ALA A 4 -8.67 -17.94 19.30
C ALA A 4 -8.22 -19.00 18.29
N MET A 5 -8.73 -18.93 17.05
CA MET A 5 -8.19 -19.68 15.93
C MET A 5 -6.80 -19.12 15.60
N VAL A 6 -5.75 -19.81 16.03
CA VAL A 6 -4.40 -19.61 15.51
C VAL A 6 -4.36 -20.25 14.13
N PHE A 7 -4.37 -19.45 13.07
CA PHE A 7 -4.08 -19.94 11.72
C PHE A 7 -2.61 -20.35 11.68
N ALA A 8 -2.34 -21.65 11.71
CA ALA A 8 -1.03 -22.18 11.37
C ALA A 8 -0.75 -21.84 9.91
N MET A 9 0.31 -21.06 9.64
CA MET A 9 0.76 -20.81 8.28
C MET A 9 1.21 -22.13 7.65
N ALA A 10 0.45 -22.63 6.70
CA ALA A 10 0.83 -23.82 5.94
C ALA A 10 2.10 -23.50 5.14
N MET A 11 3.22 -24.12 5.51
CA MET A 11 4.44 -24.04 4.70
C MET A 11 4.28 -24.90 3.46
N THR A 12 4.53 -24.29 2.30
CA THR A 12 4.54 -24.96 1.01
C THR A 12 5.93 -24.83 0.39
N SER A 13 6.27 -25.75 -0.50
CA SER A 13 7.51 -25.68 -1.28
C SER A 13 7.21 -25.27 -2.71
N MET A 14 8.14 -24.54 -3.32
CA MET A 14 8.13 -24.16 -4.73
C MET A 14 9.47 -24.55 -5.34
N GLN A 15 9.47 -25.08 -6.56
CA GLN A 15 10.69 -25.33 -7.31
C GLN A 15 11.09 -24.03 -8.02
N LEU A 16 12.35 -23.63 -7.81
CA LEU A 16 12.98 -22.47 -8.43
C LEU A 16 14.34 -22.92 -8.95
N ASP A 17 14.77 -22.38 -10.08
CA ASP A 17 16.17 -22.53 -10.48
C ASP A 17 17.10 -21.81 -9.48
N SER A 18 18.36 -22.25 -9.42
CA SER A 18 19.31 -21.75 -8.43
C SER A 18 19.61 -20.26 -8.61
N GLU A 19 19.64 -19.78 -9.85
CA GLU A 19 19.94 -18.39 -10.17
C GLU A 19 18.83 -17.47 -9.65
N LEU A 20 17.57 -17.81 -9.92
CA LEU A 20 16.40 -17.08 -9.44
C LEU A 20 16.32 -17.08 -7.91
N ARG A 21 16.60 -18.22 -7.27
CA ARG A 21 16.64 -18.30 -5.80
C ARG A 21 17.70 -17.37 -5.22
N ASP A 22 18.87 -17.29 -5.86
CA ASP A 22 19.97 -16.44 -5.40
C ASP A 22 19.70 -14.96 -5.65
N GLU A 23 19.07 -14.61 -6.78
CA GLU A 23 18.59 -13.24 -7.04
C GLU A 23 17.53 -12.82 -6.00
N LEU A 24 16.57 -13.68 -5.69
CA LEU A 24 15.61 -13.41 -4.61
C LEU A 24 16.29 -13.23 -3.25
N ALA A 25 17.38 -13.95 -2.99
CA ALA A 25 18.14 -13.81 -1.75
C ALA A 25 18.89 -12.47 -1.70
N LYS A 26 19.44 -11.99 -2.83
CA LYS A 26 20.04 -10.66 -2.92
C LYS A 26 19.02 -9.55 -2.68
N ILE A 27 17.85 -9.63 -3.33
CA ILE A 27 16.75 -8.68 -3.12
C ILE A 27 16.33 -8.68 -1.64
N ALA A 28 16.16 -9.85 -1.03
CA ALA A 28 15.83 -9.96 0.39
C ALA A 28 16.87 -9.25 1.27
N ALA A 29 18.16 -9.43 0.98
CA ALA A 29 19.26 -8.82 1.73
C ALA A 29 19.36 -7.29 1.51
N GLN A 30 19.23 -6.83 0.27
CA GLN A 30 19.47 -5.44 -0.12
C GLN A 30 18.25 -4.55 0.11
N ASP A 31 17.08 -4.99 -0.35
CA ASP A 31 15.87 -4.16 -0.42
C ASP A 31 14.96 -4.38 0.78
N PHE A 32 15.04 -5.57 1.39
CA PHE A 32 14.18 -5.97 2.51
C PHE A 32 14.93 -6.28 3.80
N GLN A 33 16.13 -5.73 3.99
CA GLN A 33 16.88 -5.79 5.26
C GLN A 33 17.18 -7.22 5.74
N GLY A 34 17.35 -8.16 4.83
CA GLY A 34 17.71 -9.56 5.15
C GLY A 34 16.55 -10.42 5.68
N VAL A 35 15.29 -10.06 5.39
CA VAL A 35 14.14 -10.90 5.75
C VAL A 35 14.21 -12.30 5.10
N PRO A 36 13.54 -13.32 5.66
CA PRO A 36 13.43 -14.63 5.03
C PRO A 36 12.82 -14.56 3.62
N LEU A 37 13.23 -15.44 2.72
CA LEU A 37 12.78 -15.48 1.32
C LEU A 37 11.25 -15.50 1.17
N GLY A 38 10.53 -16.25 2.01
CA GLY A 38 9.07 -16.28 1.96
C GLY A 38 8.43 -14.91 2.25
N GLU A 39 9.02 -14.13 3.16
CA GLU A 39 8.57 -12.77 3.46
C GLU A 39 9.00 -11.78 2.37
N ALA A 40 10.20 -11.94 1.79
CA ALA A 40 10.60 -11.15 0.63
C ALA A 40 9.64 -11.35 -0.55
N VAL A 41 9.27 -12.60 -0.87
CA VAL A 41 8.28 -12.92 -1.91
C VAL A 41 6.91 -12.31 -1.58
N ASN A 42 6.47 -12.38 -0.33
CA ASN A 42 5.22 -11.75 0.11
C ASN A 42 5.23 -10.22 -0.12
N ARG A 43 6.35 -9.56 0.17
CA ARG A 43 6.52 -8.11 -0.09
C ARG A 43 6.53 -7.80 -1.57
N LEU A 44 7.26 -8.55 -2.38
CA LEU A 44 7.27 -8.40 -3.85
C LEU A 44 5.86 -8.58 -4.45
N ILE A 45 5.06 -9.51 -3.92
CA ILE A 45 3.66 -9.66 -4.34
C ILE A 45 2.83 -8.42 -4.00
N LYS A 46 3.03 -7.82 -2.82
CA LYS A 46 2.35 -6.58 -2.43
C LYS A 46 2.76 -5.42 -3.33
N GLU A 47 4.05 -5.26 -3.60
CA GLU A 47 4.58 -4.26 -4.52
C GLU A 47 4.02 -4.43 -5.93
N HIS A 48 3.97 -5.67 -6.45
CA HIS A 48 3.36 -5.94 -7.75
C HIS A 48 1.89 -5.50 -7.81
N LYS A 49 1.13 -5.73 -6.72
CA LYS A 49 -0.27 -5.28 -6.64
C LYS A 49 -0.38 -3.76 -6.60
N ILE A 50 0.48 -3.08 -5.84
CA ILE A 50 0.53 -1.62 -5.78
C ILE A 50 0.88 -1.05 -7.16
N ASN A 51 1.92 -1.57 -7.82
CA ASN A 51 2.34 -1.12 -9.14
C ASN A 51 1.23 -1.30 -10.19
N ARG A 52 0.43 -2.37 -10.08
CA ARG A 52 -0.74 -2.56 -10.95
C ARG A 52 -1.77 -1.43 -10.79
N VAL A 53 -2.03 -1.00 -9.55
CA VAL A 53 -2.95 0.12 -9.27
C VAL A 53 -2.35 1.43 -9.76
N MET A 54 -1.06 1.67 -9.51
CA MET A 54 -0.37 2.88 -9.97
C MET A 54 -0.41 3.02 -11.49
N ARG A 55 -0.22 1.91 -12.23
CA ARG A 55 -0.36 1.91 -13.69
C ARG A 55 -1.77 2.32 -14.16
N GLN A 56 -2.81 1.89 -13.47
CA GLN A 56 -4.18 2.31 -13.79
C GLN A 56 -4.38 3.82 -13.54
N TYR A 57 -3.75 4.37 -12.50
CA TYR A 57 -3.75 5.82 -12.30
C TYR A 57 -2.99 6.58 -13.39
N GLU A 58 -1.89 6.03 -13.90
CA GLU A 58 -1.17 6.59 -15.03
C GLU A 58 -2.02 6.58 -16.30
N GLU A 59 -2.73 5.49 -16.57
CA GLU A 59 -3.69 5.36 -17.68
C GLU A 59 -4.84 6.37 -17.54
N LEU A 60 -5.37 6.57 -16.32
CA LEU A 60 -6.40 7.57 -16.03
C LEU A 60 -5.87 8.99 -16.28
N ARG A 61 -4.66 9.31 -15.80
CA ARG A 61 -4.03 10.63 -16.03
C ARG A 61 -3.77 10.91 -17.50
N ALA A 62 -3.53 9.88 -18.30
CA ALA A 62 -3.34 10.02 -19.74
C ALA A 62 -4.64 10.38 -20.49
N ASN A 63 -5.81 10.24 -19.86
CA ASN A 63 -7.10 10.69 -20.39
C ASN A 63 -7.52 12.02 -19.72
N PRO A 64 -7.38 13.18 -20.40
CA PRO A 64 -7.64 14.48 -19.78
C PRO A 64 -9.08 14.70 -19.30
N GLU A 65 -10.08 14.12 -19.98
CA GLU A 65 -11.49 14.28 -19.63
C GLU A 65 -11.83 13.52 -18.35
N GLU A 66 -11.45 12.24 -18.29
CA GLU A 66 -11.64 11.40 -17.10
C GLU A 66 -10.79 11.90 -15.92
N TRP A 67 -9.59 12.41 -16.18
CA TRP A 67 -8.76 13.01 -15.13
C TRP A 67 -9.39 14.28 -14.54
N ALA A 68 -9.95 15.16 -15.38
CA ALA A 68 -10.64 16.35 -14.92
C ALA A 68 -11.88 16.01 -14.08
N LYS A 69 -12.63 14.98 -14.47
CA LYS A 69 -13.76 14.47 -13.69
C LYS A 69 -13.31 13.94 -12.33
N TYR A 70 -12.27 13.11 -12.29
CA TYR A 70 -11.69 12.61 -11.04
C TYR A 70 -11.25 13.75 -10.10
N GLN A 71 -10.59 14.79 -10.64
CA GLN A 71 -10.19 15.96 -9.85
C GLN A 71 -11.40 16.74 -9.31
N GLY A 72 -12.47 16.87 -10.09
CA GLY A 72 -13.73 17.49 -9.65
C GLY A 72 -14.39 16.71 -8.50
N ASP A 73 -14.38 15.38 -8.59
CA ASP A 73 -14.87 14.52 -7.52
C ASP A 73 -14.02 14.70 -6.26
N VAL A 74 -12.68 14.67 -6.36
CA VAL A 74 -11.77 14.90 -5.22
C VAL A 74 -12.05 16.24 -4.55
N ALA A 75 -12.20 17.32 -5.31
CA ALA A 75 -12.49 18.65 -4.76
C ALA A 75 -13.83 18.69 -4.02
N THR A 76 -14.84 17.98 -4.53
CA THR A 76 -16.15 17.88 -3.88
C THR A 76 -16.06 17.17 -2.53
N TRP A 77 -15.29 16.10 -2.44
CA TRP A 77 -15.10 15.35 -1.18
C TRP A 77 -14.19 16.09 -0.20
N ASP A 78 -13.16 16.77 -0.68
CA ASP A 78 -12.27 17.58 0.15
C ASP A 78 -13.03 18.69 0.88
N ALA A 79 -13.99 19.33 0.18
CA ALA A 79 -14.81 20.40 0.75
C ALA A 79 -15.64 19.99 1.98
N VAL A 80 -15.95 18.70 2.14
CA VAL A 80 -16.72 18.16 3.28
C VAL A 80 -15.86 17.34 4.25
N THR A 81 -14.55 17.25 4.03
CA THR A 81 -13.66 16.39 4.85
C THR A 81 -13.57 16.88 6.31
N GLY A 82 -13.77 18.18 6.53
CA GLY A 82 -13.78 18.79 7.87
C GLY A 82 -15.16 18.89 8.52
N ASP A 83 -16.24 18.45 7.87
CA ASP A 83 -17.60 18.64 8.38
C ASP A 83 -17.78 17.91 9.72
N GLY A 84 -18.16 18.66 10.76
CA GLY A 84 -18.41 18.15 12.10
C GLY A 84 -17.17 18.03 12.99
N LEU A 85 -15.98 18.42 12.50
CA LEU A 85 -14.80 18.63 13.35
C LEU A 85 -14.85 20.05 13.96
N PRO A 86 -14.44 20.20 15.24
CA PRO A 86 -14.23 21.53 15.81
C PRO A 86 -13.12 22.23 15.04
N ASP A 87 -13.12 23.57 15.07
CA ASP A 87 -12.01 24.27 14.47
C ASP A 87 -10.71 23.91 15.21
N ALA A 88 -9.61 23.79 14.47
CA ALA A 88 -8.31 23.48 15.04
C ALA A 88 -7.90 24.46 16.13
N TYR A 89 -8.37 25.72 16.07
CA TYR A 89 -8.14 26.73 17.12
C TYR A 89 -8.96 26.49 18.40
N GLU A 90 -10.09 25.80 18.31
CA GLU A 90 -10.94 25.43 19.46
C GLU A 90 -10.45 24.14 20.13
N GLU A 91 -9.94 23.19 19.34
CA GLU A 91 -9.44 21.91 19.86
C GLU A 91 -8.01 22.01 20.41
N TYR A 92 -7.15 22.87 19.81
CA TYR A 92 -5.75 23.06 20.20
C TYR A 92 -5.39 24.54 20.32
N PRO A 93 -5.81 25.21 21.41
CA PRO A 93 -5.59 26.65 21.60
C PRO A 93 -4.11 27.05 21.65
N GLU A 94 -3.20 26.12 21.95
CA GLU A 94 -1.75 26.32 21.90
C GLU A 94 -1.18 26.56 20.49
N HIS A 95 -1.97 26.31 19.45
CA HIS A 95 -1.61 26.55 18.05
C HIS A 95 -2.26 27.81 17.45
N ALA A 96 -3.13 28.49 18.22
CA ALA A 96 -3.66 29.79 17.85
C ALA A 96 -2.56 30.86 18.04
N ARG A 97 -2.00 31.36 16.94
CA ARG A 97 -1.15 32.56 16.93
C ARG A 97 -1.96 33.80 16.66
#